data_AF-A0A822G212-F1
#
_entry.id   AF-A0A822G212-F1
#
_cell.length_a   1.000
_cell.length_b   1.000
_cell.length_c   1.000
_cell.angle_alpha   90.00
_cell.angle_beta   90.00
_cell.angle_gamma   90.00
#
_symmetry.space_group_name_H-M   'P 1'
#
loop_
_entity.id
_entity.type
_entity.pdbx_description
1 polymer ?
#
loop_
_entity_poly.entity_id
_entity_poly.type
_entity_poly.pdbx_seq_one_letter_code
_entity_poly.pdbx_strand_id
1 'polypeptide(L)'
;LKDFFTVIENEQDKEKKNYEDAIKNIHKTLLALKDGLFGPRDGSSEPAISDVSQLCSGIYSQELITTMINNLSRVTFEDRKESVAIFNNLLRRQVGAKYPAVDHIIQRPGILF
;
A
#
# COMPACT_ATOMS: atom_id res chain seq x y z
N LEU A 1 1.95 -1.98 8.62
CA LEU A 1 2.18 -2.61 7.30
C LEU A 1 3.67 -2.80 7.03
N LYS A 2 4.51 -1.77 7.14
CA LYS A 2 5.98 -1.90 7.03
C LYS A 2 6.56 -3.01 7.91
N ASP A 3 6.17 -3.07 9.18
CA ASP A 3 6.69 -4.10 10.10
C ASP A 3 6.37 -5.52 9.63
N PHE A 4 5.17 -5.75 9.08
CA PHE A 4 4.81 -7.06 8.51
C PHE A 4 5.61 -7.38 7.25
N PHE A 5 5.95 -6.37 6.44
CA PHE A 5 6.86 -6.54 5.31
C PHE A 5 8.27 -6.93 5.78
N THR A 6 8.80 -6.30 6.83
CA THR A 6 10.10 -6.67 7.43
C THR A 6 10.11 -8.14 7.89
N VAL A 7 9.03 -8.63 8.50
CA VAL A 7 8.93 -10.04 8.92
C VAL A 7 9.03 -11.01 7.72
N ILE A 8 8.44 -10.69 6.57
CA ILE A 8 8.51 -11.57 5.38
C ILE A 8 9.80 -11.38 4.56
N GLU A 9 10.54 -10.31 4.79
CA GLU A 9 11.88 -10.09 4.23
C GLU A 9 12.92 -11.00 4.91
N ASN A 10 12.82 -11.14 6.23
CA ASN A 10 13.72 -11.94 7.05
C ASN A 10 13.47 -13.45 6.88
N GLU A 11 14.37 -14.14 6.18
CA GLU A 11 14.25 -15.59 5.97
C GLU A 11 14.41 -16.42 7.26
N GLN A 12 15.02 -15.85 8.31
CA GLN A 12 15.17 -16.48 9.62
C GLN A 12 13.88 -16.45 10.44
N ASP A 13 12.98 -15.50 10.19
CA ASP A 13 11.68 -15.36 10.85
C ASP A 13 10.59 -16.26 10.22
N LYS A 14 10.99 -17.20 9.35
CA LYS A 14 10.13 -18.25 8.77
C LYS A 14 9.64 -19.27 9.81
N GLU A 15 9.71 -19.00 11.11
CA GLU A 15 8.85 -19.68 12.08
C GLU A 15 7.43 -19.59 11.55
N LYS A 16 6.91 -20.74 11.10
CA LYS A 16 5.79 -20.82 10.16
C LYS A 16 4.58 -19.98 10.59
N LYS A 17 4.35 -19.88 11.90
CA LYS A 17 3.28 -19.10 12.52
C LYS A 17 3.45 -17.58 12.32
N ASN A 18 4.63 -17.01 12.58
CA ASN A 18 4.86 -15.57 12.47
C ASN A 18 4.77 -15.10 11.01
N TYR A 19 5.27 -15.91 10.08
CA TYR A 19 5.17 -15.65 8.65
C TYR A 19 3.70 -15.69 8.15
N GLU A 20 2.95 -16.73 8.50
CA GLU A 20 1.53 -16.84 8.13
C GLU A 20 0.69 -15.69 8.71
N ASP A 21 0.95 -15.32 9.97
CA ASP A 21 0.31 -14.18 10.62
C ASP A 21 0.67 -12.86 9.93
N ALA A 22 1.93 -12.66 9.53
CA ALA A 22 2.37 -11.47 8.80
C ALA A 22 1.65 -11.35 7.44
N ILE A 23 1.59 -12.42 6.65
CA ILE A 23 0.90 -12.43 5.36
C ILE A 23 -0.59 -12.11 5.52
N LYS A 24 -1.27 -12.71 6.51
CA LYS A 24 -2.68 -12.43 6.78
C LYS A 24 -2.91 -10.96 7.16
N ASN A 25 -2.02 -10.38 7.95
CA ASN A 25 -2.11 -8.98 8.33
C ASN A 25 -1.79 -8.03 7.17
N ILE A 26 -0.85 -8.37 6.29
CA ILE A 26 -0.61 -7.66 5.03
C ILE A 26 -1.90 -7.62 4.22
N HIS A 27 -2.51 -8.78 3.96
CA HIS A 27 -3.75 -8.88 3.20
C HIS A 27 -4.86 -8.00 3.78
N LYS A 28 -5.14 -8.14 5.09
CA LYS A 28 -6.16 -7.36 5.78
C LYS A 28 -5.88 -5.85 5.68
N THR A 29 -4.62 -5.45 5.83
CA THR A 29 -4.24 -4.04 5.77
C THR A 29 -4.35 -3.48 4.36
N LEU A 30 -3.97 -4.23 3.32
CA LEU A 30 -4.14 -3.81 1.93
C LEU A 30 -5.61 -3.62 1.59
N LEU A 31 -6.49 -4.53 2.01
CA LEU A 31 -7.93 -4.37 1.84
C LEU A 31 -8.47 -3.13 2.55
N ALA A 32 -8.04 -2.87 3.79
CA ALA A 32 -8.45 -1.67 4.53
C ALA A 32 -7.94 -0.38 3.86
N LEU A 33 -6.71 -0.37 3.34
CA LEU A 33 -6.18 0.76 2.56
C LEU A 33 -6.98 0.99 1.29
N LYS A 34 -7.35 -0.08 0.59
CA LYS A 34 -8.19 0.00 -0.60
C LYS A 34 -9.57 0.55 -0.26
N ASP A 35 -10.24 0.00 0.75
CA ASP A 35 -11.56 0.50 1.17
C ASP A 35 -11.48 1.99 1.58
N GLY A 36 -10.40 2.42 2.24
CA GLY A 36 -10.19 3.84 2.57
C GLY A 36 -9.91 4.77 1.38
N LEU A 37 -9.35 4.25 0.28
CA LEU A 37 -9.03 5.03 -0.93
C LEU A 37 -10.17 5.04 -1.96
N PHE A 38 -10.91 3.93 -2.07
CA PHE A 38 -11.93 3.72 -3.09
C PHE A 38 -13.37 3.79 -2.54
N GLY A 39 -13.52 3.70 -1.23
CA GLY A 39 -14.81 3.43 -0.58
C GLY A 39 -15.01 1.95 -0.30
N PRO A 40 -15.95 1.61 0.60
CA PRO A 40 -16.31 0.23 0.88
C PRO A 40 -16.77 -0.49 -0.39
N ARG A 41 -16.41 -1.77 -0.52
CA ARG A 41 -16.74 -2.61 -1.68
C ARG A 41 -18.23 -2.78 -1.95
N ASP A 42 -19.08 -2.55 -0.95
CA ASP A 42 -20.54 -2.61 -1.06
C ASP A 42 -21.17 -1.31 -1.59
N GLY A 43 -20.35 -0.28 -1.84
CA GLY A 43 -20.82 1.02 -2.33
C GLY A 43 -21.67 1.80 -1.31
N SER A 44 -21.65 1.41 -0.04
CA SER A 44 -22.49 2.01 1.01
C SER A 44 -22.16 3.47 1.29
N SER A 45 -20.93 3.91 1.05
CA SER A 45 -20.50 5.29 1.26
C SER A 45 -19.26 5.66 0.42
N GLU A 46 -19.18 6.91 -0.04
CA GLU A 46 -17.94 7.44 -0.61
C GLU A 46 -17.02 7.96 0.52
N PRO A 47 -15.70 7.71 0.46
CA PRO A 47 -14.79 8.27 1.45
C PRO A 47 -14.79 9.80 1.43
N ALA A 48 -14.78 10.42 2.61
CA ALA A 48 -14.61 11.86 2.68
C ALA A 48 -13.22 12.26 2.13
N ILE A 49 -13.18 13.36 1.36
CA ILE A 49 -11.95 13.86 0.72
C ILE A 49 -10.85 14.15 1.75
N SER A 50 -11.22 14.62 2.95
CA SER A 50 -10.30 14.84 4.07
C SER A 50 -9.60 13.55 4.49
N ASP A 51 -10.36 12.46 4.59
CA ASP A 51 -9.89 11.18 5.11
C ASP A 51 -8.95 10.51 4.12
N VAL A 52 -9.31 10.56 2.82
CA VAL A 52 -8.42 10.12 1.73
C VAL A 52 -7.14 10.94 1.71
N SER A 53 -7.23 12.25 1.94
CA SER A 53 -6.07 13.13 1.99
C SER A 53 -5.12 12.77 3.13
N GLN A 54 -5.66 12.55 4.33
CA GLN A 54 -4.90 12.12 5.49
C GLN A 54 -4.26 10.74 5.25
N LEU A 55 -5.01 9.81 4.67
CA LEU A 55 -4.52 8.47 4.36
C LEU A 55 -3.35 8.50 3.37
N CYS A 56 -3.49 9.22 2.25
CA CYS A 56 -2.40 9.36 1.29
C CYS A 56 -1.16 10.02 1.91
N SER A 57 -1.34 11.05 2.76
CA SER A 57 -0.23 11.67 3.47
C SER A 57 0.52 10.65 4.34
N GLY A 58 -0.19 9.74 5.01
CA GLY A 58 0.40 8.64 5.77
C GLY A 58 1.14 7.63 4.89
N ILE A 59 0.60 7.30 3.72
CA ILE A 59 1.23 6.40 2.75
C ILE A 59 2.58 6.97 2.28
N TYR A 60 2.63 8.27 1.95
CA TYR A 60 3.85 8.92 1.48
C TYR A 60 4.88 9.12 2.60
N SER A 61 4.45 9.55 3.79
CA SER A 61 5.36 9.77 4.92
C SER A 61 6.01 8.49 5.41
N GLN A 62 5.29 7.37 5.31
CA GLN A 62 5.80 6.05 5.61
C GLN A 62 6.50 5.40 4.42
N GLU A 63 6.75 6.06 3.30
CA GLU A 63 7.41 5.47 2.11
C GLU A 63 6.81 4.11 1.70
N LEU A 64 5.50 3.96 1.90
CA LEU A 64 4.85 2.66 1.80
C LEU A 64 4.81 2.17 0.35
N ILE A 65 4.79 3.10 -0.62
CA ILE A 65 4.87 2.81 -2.05
C ILE A 65 6.13 1.98 -2.35
N THR A 66 7.30 2.44 -1.89
CA THR A 66 8.57 1.74 -2.07
C THR A 66 8.55 0.37 -1.40
N THR A 67 8.08 0.30 -0.15
CA THR A 67 8.01 -0.97 0.58
C THR A 67 7.12 -2.00 -0.11
N MET A 68 5.95 -1.60 -0.64
CA MET A 68 5.05 -2.50 -1.37
C MET A 68 5.68 -3.03 -2.65
N ILE A 69 6.36 -2.17 -3.43
CA ILE A 69 7.00 -2.56 -4.69
C ILE A 69 8.15 -3.52 -4.44
N ASN A 70 9.02 -3.24 -3.46
CA ASN A 70 10.16 -4.11 -3.14
C ASN A 70 9.74 -5.51 -2.67
N ASN A 71 8.54 -5.63 -2.09
CA ASN A 71 8.02 -6.88 -1.53
C ASN A 71 6.97 -7.58 -2.42
N LEU A 72 6.73 -7.08 -3.63
CA LEU A 72 5.64 -7.57 -4.49
C LEU A 72 5.80 -9.06 -4.85
N SER A 73 7.05 -9.53 -4.99
CA SER A 73 7.37 -10.94 -5.26
C SER A 73 7.17 -11.87 -4.06
N ARG A 74 7.11 -11.33 -2.84
CA ARG A 74 7.05 -12.09 -1.57
C ARG A 74 5.64 -12.29 -1.04
N VAL A 75 4.66 -11.54 -1.54
CA VAL A 75 3.26 -11.65 -1.13
C VAL A 75 2.45 -12.59 -2.03
N THR A 76 1.21 -12.88 -1.66
CA THR A 76 0.32 -13.73 -2.45
C THR A 76 -0.10 -13.05 -3.76
N PHE A 77 -0.67 -13.82 -4.69
CA PHE A 77 -1.18 -13.28 -5.95
C PHE A 77 -2.28 -12.23 -5.76
N GLU A 78 -3.18 -12.44 -4.80
CA GLU A 78 -4.23 -11.47 -4.49
C GLU A 78 -3.65 -10.19 -3.88
N ASP A 79 -2.70 -10.32 -2.95
CA ASP A 79 -2.04 -9.14 -2.35
C ASP A 79 -1.27 -8.31 -3.37
N ARG A 80 -0.68 -8.95 -4.40
CA ARG A 80 -0.10 -8.24 -5.54
C ARG A 80 -1.14 -7.41 -6.29
N LYS A 81 -2.32 -7.98 -6.58
CA LYS A 81 -3.39 -7.25 -7.25
C LYS A 81 -3.82 -6.03 -6.44
N GLU A 82 -3.97 -6.20 -5.12
CA GLU A 82 -4.38 -5.10 -4.25
C GLU A 82 -3.31 -4.01 -4.16
N SER A 83 -2.04 -4.39 -4.06
CA SER A 83 -0.92 -3.44 -4.07
C SER A 83 -0.88 -2.62 -5.37
N VAL A 84 -1.08 -3.27 -6.53
CA VAL A 84 -1.13 -2.61 -7.84
C VAL A 84 -2.35 -1.69 -7.96
N ALA A 85 -3.52 -2.10 -7.46
CA ALA A 85 -4.71 -1.27 -7.46
C ALA A 85 -4.52 0.01 -6.64
N ILE A 86 -3.97 -0.11 -5.43
CA ILE A 86 -3.64 1.02 -4.55
C ILE A 86 -2.62 1.95 -5.25
N PHE A 87 -1.54 1.40 -5.78
CA PHE A 87 -0.51 2.18 -6.47
C PHE A 87 -1.08 2.98 -7.65
N ASN A 88 -1.90 2.35 -8.49
CA ASN A 88 -2.54 3.01 -9.63
C ASN A 88 -3.51 4.13 -9.22
N ASN A 89 -4.23 3.96 -8.12
CA ASN A 89 -5.10 5.01 -7.58
C ASN A 89 -4.30 6.22 -7.13
N LEU A 90 -3.21 6.00 -6.37
CA LEU A 90 -2.34 7.07 -5.89
C LEU A 90 -1.72 7.86 -7.04
N LEU A 91 -1.25 7.18 -8.09
CA LEU A 91 -0.67 7.81 -9.29
C LEU A 91 -1.62 8.77 -10.01
N ARG A 92 -2.91 8.44 -10.08
CA ARG A 92 -3.91 9.22 -10.81
C ARG A 92 -4.51 10.34 -9.96
N ARG A 93 -4.31 10.31 -8.64
CA ARG A 93 -4.88 11.28 -7.72
C ARG A 93 -4.22 12.64 -7.87
N GLN A 94 -5.05 13.67 -8.02
CA GLN A 94 -4.63 15.06 -8.03
C GLN A 94 -4.97 15.76 -6.72
N VAL A 95 -4.10 16.70 -6.33
CA VAL A 95 -4.38 17.68 -5.27
C VAL A 95 -4.12 19.07 -5.86
N GLY A 96 -5.19 19.79 -6.18
CA GLY A 96 -5.10 20.96 -7.06
C GLY A 96 -4.61 20.55 -8.46
N ALA A 97 -3.56 21.20 -8.95
CA ALA A 97 -2.94 20.89 -10.24
C ALA A 97 -1.74 19.91 -10.15
N LYS A 98 -1.48 19.34 -8.97
CA LYS A 98 -0.32 18.47 -8.71
C LYS A 98 -0.71 17.00 -8.61
N TYR A 99 0.24 16.12 -8.91
CA TYR A 99 0.13 14.67 -8.72
C TYR A 99 1.11 14.22 -7.62
N PRO A 100 0.68 14.16 -6.36
CA PRO A 100 1.58 13.94 -5.23
C PRO A 100 2.39 12.63 -5.33
N ALA A 101 1.78 11.56 -5.86
CA ALA A 101 2.48 10.30 -6.06
C ALA A 101 3.59 10.40 -7.13
N VAL A 102 3.36 11.16 -8.20
CA VAL A 102 4.38 11.40 -9.24
C VAL A 102 5.54 12.20 -8.65
N ASP A 103 5.25 13.26 -7.89
CA ASP A 103 6.27 14.05 -7.18
C ASP A 103 7.09 13.18 -6.21
N HIS A 104 6.42 12.27 -5.49
CA HIS A 104 7.07 11.32 -4.57
C HIS A 104 8.02 10.36 -5.29
N ILE A 105 7.63 9.85 -6.47
CA ILE A 105 8.44 8.93 -7.28
C ILE A 105 9.63 9.64 -7.91
N ILE A 106 9.46 10.89 -8.39
CA ILE A 106 10.57 11.68 -8.93
C ILE A 106 11.69 11.85 -7.90
N GLN A 107 11.33 12.01 -6.63
CA GLN A 107 12.30 12.11 -5.52
C GLN A 107 12.93 10.75 -5.14
N ARG A 108 12.41 9.63 -5.65
CA ARG A 108 12.79 8.26 -5.31
C ARG A 108 12.82 7.37 -6.57
N PRO A 109 13.77 7.60 -7.49
CA PRO A 109 13.79 6.93 -8.80
C PRO A 109 13.93 5.41 -8.70
N GLY A 110 14.46 4.87 -7.59
CA GLY A 110 14.53 3.42 -7.33
C GLY A 110 13.17 2.73 -7.19
N ILE A 111 12.06 3.46 -7.21
CA ILE A 111 10.71 2.86 -7.36
C ILE A 111 10.52 2.33 -8.80
N LEU A 112 11.18 2.93 -9.80
CA LEU A 112 11.02 2.60 -11.22
C LEU A 112 12.00 1.54 -11.74
N PHE A 113 13.07 1.24 -11.00
CA PHE A 113 14.19 0.39 -11.43
C PHE A 113 14.52 -0.64 -10.36
#